data_AF-A0A258MV85-F1
#
_entry.id   AF-A0A258MV85-F1
#
_cell.length_a   1.000
_cell.length_b   1.000
_cell.length_c   1.000
_cell.angle_alpha   90.00
_cell.angle_beta   90.00
_cell.angle_gamma   90.00
#
_symmetry.space_group_name_H-M   'P 1'
#
loop_
_entity.id
_entity.type
_entity.pdbx_description
1 polymer ?
#
loop_
_entity_poly.entity_id
_entity_poly.type
_entity_poly.pdbx_seq_one_letter_code
_entity_poly.pdbx_strand_id
1 'polypeptide(L)'
;MSAVFQHYQQRIDTTKAQLNKLKKQISLAAFIRLVCFLLLAWMVYQLFHGSSSIKIILALLSLAGFLASISWFVNLQNQQVAQKSLLEILQNELSCLESGSNLFDNGALFEDGQGYWSDLDIFGKGSLYHYLNRTSTLYGTQALAQQ
;
A
#
# COMPACT_ATOMS: atom_id res chain seq x y z
N MET A 1 27.99 9.19 8.88
CA MET A 1 26.65 8.70 8.50
C MET A 1 25.70 9.88 8.62
N SER A 2 25.09 10.33 7.53
CA SER A 2 24.34 11.61 7.49
C SER A 2 23.06 11.52 8.35
N ALA A 3 22.67 12.62 9.00
CA ALA A 3 21.43 12.68 9.81
C ALA A 3 20.18 12.28 9.00
N VAL A 4 20.22 12.49 7.68
CA VAL A 4 19.19 12.10 6.71
C VAL A 4 19.03 10.57 6.65
N PHE A 5 20.13 9.81 6.67
CA PHE A 5 20.08 8.35 6.63
C PHE A 5 19.37 7.77 7.86
N GLN A 6 19.73 8.26 9.05
CA GLN A 6 19.08 7.84 10.30
C GLN A 6 17.58 8.15 10.30
N HIS A 7 17.19 9.29 9.74
CA HIS A 7 15.78 9.67 9.62
C HIS A 7 14.98 8.65 8.77
N TYR A 8 15.48 8.29 7.58
CA TYR A 8 14.81 7.30 6.72
C TYR A 8 14.78 5.92 7.37
N GLN A 9 15.89 5.49 7.98
CA GLN A 9 15.95 4.20 8.68
C GLN A 9 14.89 4.11 9.80
N GLN A 10 14.77 5.15 10.62
CA GLN A 10 13.75 5.21 11.68
C GLN A 10 12.31 5.18 11.10
N ARG A 11 12.06 5.85 9.97
CA ARG A 11 10.76 5.80 9.29
C ARG A 11 10.44 4.42 8.72
N ILE A 12 11.44 3.69 8.22
CA ILE A 12 11.27 2.31 7.76
C ILE A 12 10.92 1.40 8.93
N ASP A 13 11.65 1.50 10.04
CA ASP A 13 11.43 0.62 11.20
C ASP A 13 10.05 0.86 11.83
N THR A 14 9.62 2.13 11.92
CA THR A 14 8.27 2.48 12.37
C THR A 14 7.19 1.99 11.41
N THR A 15 7.38 2.11 10.10
CA THR A 15 6.43 1.63 9.09
C THR A 15 6.36 0.09 9.09
N LYS A 16 7.48 -0.62 9.25
CA LYS A 16 7.52 -2.08 9.42
C LYS A 16 6.76 -2.53 10.66
N ALA A 17 6.92 -1.82 11.78
CA ALA A 17 6.19 -2.12 13.01
C ALA A 17 4.68 -1.93 12.83
N GLN A 18 4.25 -0.88 12.14
CA GLN A 18 2.84 -0.65 11.81
C GLN A 18 2.28 -1.72 10.87
N LEU A 19 3.02 -2.10 9.83
CA LEU A 19 2.65 -3.21 8.93
C LEU A 19 2.46 -4.54 9.68
N ASN A 20 3.33 -4.83 10.65
CA ASN A 20 3.21 -6.04 11.46
C ASN A 20 1.95 -6.02 12.35
N LYS A 21 1.61 -4.86 12.92
CA LYS A 21 0.34 -4.70 13.66
C LYS A 21 -0.86 -4.91 12.74
N LEU A 22 -0.82 -4.34 11.54
CA LEU A 22 -1.90 -4.44 10.58
C LEU A 22 -2.09 -5.87 10.06
N LYS A 23 -0.99 -6.62 9.83
CA LYS A 23 -1.05 -8.06 9.51
C LYS A 23 -1.79 -8.86 10.59
N LYS A 24 -1.53 -8.59 11.87
CA LYS A 24 -2.25 -9.24 12.98
C LYS A 24 -3.74 -8.90 12.96
N GLN A 25 -4.08 -7.63 12.72
CA GLN A 25 -5.48 -7.19 12.61
C GLN A 25 -6.19 -7.86 11.43
N ILE A 26 -5.54 -7.98 10.28
CA ILE A 26 -6.09 -8.68 9.11
C ILE A 26 -6.35 -10.15 9.42
N SER A 27 -5.42 -10.83 10.09
CA SER A 27 -5.62 -12.23 10.51
C SER A 27 -6.79 -12.38 11.47
N LEU A 28 -6.94 -11.45 12.42
CA LEU A 28 -8.05 -11.44 13.36
C LEU A 28 -9.38 -11.14 12.67
N ALA A 29 -9.40 -10.20 11.72
CA ALA A 29 -10.57 -9.90 10.90
C ALA A 29 -10.99 -11.11 10.04
N ALA A 30 -10.03 -11.86 9.49
CA ALA A 30 -10.30 -13.09 8.75
C ALA A 30 -10.94 -14.17 9.64
N PHE A 31 -10.47 -14.32 10.88
CA PHE A 31 -11.07 -15.23 11.85
C PHE A 31 -12.50 -14.80 12.24
N ILE A 32 -12.71 -13.51 12.53
CA ILE A 32 -14.04 -12.97 12.86
C ILE A 32 -15.02 -13.20 11.71
N ARG A 33 -14.58 -12.99 10.45
CA ARG A 33 -15.43 -13.24 9.27
C ARG A 33 -15.90 -14.68 9.20
N LEU A 34 -15.03 -15.64 9.53
CA LEU A 34 -15.37 -17.06 9.56
C LEU A 34 -16.40 -17.35 10.66
N VAL A 35 -16.21 -16.80 11.86
CA VAL A 35 -17.20 -16.91 12.95
C VAL A 35 -18.55 -16.31 12.55
N CYS A 36 -18.55 -15.12 11.94
CA CYS A 36 -19.78 -14.48 11.43
C CYS A 36 -20.48 -15.35 10.38
N PHE A 37 -19.73 -16.00 9.49
CA PHE A 37 -20.30 -16.90 8.49
C PHE A 37 -20.95 -18.14 9.14
N LEU A 38 -20.28 -18.76 10.11
CA LEU A 38 -20.84 -19.90 10.85
C LEU A 38 -22.10 -19.52 11.64
N LEU A 39 -22.09 -18.36 12.30
CA LEU A 39 -23.27 -17.83 12.99
C LEU A 39 -24.43 -17.58 12.03
N LEU A 40 -24.14 -17.01 10.85
CA LEU A 40 -25.15 -16.78 9.83
C LEU A 40 -25.74 -18.09 9.32
N ALA A 41 -24.92 -19.09 9.02
CA ALA A 41 -25.38 -20.41 8.59
C ALA A 41 -26.24 -21.09 9.68
N TRP A 42 -25.83 -20.98 10.95
CA TRP A 42 -26.60 -21.51 12.07
C TRP A 42 -27.95 -20.80 12.25
N MET A 43 -27.99 -19.47 12.11
CA MET A 43 -29.25 -18.71 12.16
C MET A 43 -30.18 -19.10 11.02
N VAL A 44 -29.67 -19.26 9.81
CA VAL A 44 -30.45 -19.72 8.66
C VAL A 44 -31.01 -21.12 8.92
N TYR A 45 -30.21 -22.05 9.44
CA TYR A 45 -30.68 -23.39 9.82
C TYR A 45 -31.82 -23.36 10.86
N GLN A 46 -31.73 -22.48 11.85
CA GLN A 46 -32.75 -22.30 12.88
C GLN A 46 -34.10 -21.78 12.34
N LEU A 47 -34.11 -21.11 11.19
CA LEU A 47 -35.35 -20.65 10.54
C LEU A 47 -36.15 -21.81 9.96
N PHE A 48 -35.50 -22.88 9.50
CA PHE A 48 -36.18 -24.08 8.96
C PHE A 48 -36.89 -24.90 10.06
N HIS A 49 -36.46 -24.81 11.32
CA HIS A 49 -37.10 -25.47 12.47
C HIS A 49 -38.25 -24.66 13.07
N GLY A 50 -38.69 -23.59 12.40
CA GLY A 50 -39.81 -22.75 12.79
C GLY A 50 -39.44 -21.26 12.83
N SER A 51 -40.22 -20.45 12.13
CA SER A 51 -40.01 -19.01 12.02
C SER A 51 -40.73 -18.26 13.15
N SER A 52 -39.96 -17.51 13.95
CA SER A 52 -40.49 -16.50 14.88
C SER A 52 -39.91 -15.15 14.50
N SER A 53 -40.66 -14.06 14.71
CA SER A 53 -40.22 -12.69 14.40
C SER A 53 -38.84 -12.38 15.03
N ILE A 54 -38.57 -12.93 16.22
CA ILE A 54 -37.28 -12.77 16.91
C ILE A 54 -36.13 -13.42 16.12
N LYS A 55 -36.32 -14.62 15.57
CA LYS A 55 -35.29 -15.33 14.80
C LYS A 55 -34.97 -14.60 13.49
N ILE A 56 -35.98 -14.00 12.86
CA ILE A 56 -35.81 -13.22 11.63
C ILE A 56 -34.95 -11.97 11.91
N ILE A 57 -35.25 -11.25 12.99
CA ILE A 57 -34.46 -10.08 13.41
C ILE A 57 -33.00 -10.49 13.69
N LEU A 58 -32.80 -11.61 14.38
CA LEU A 58 -31.46 -12.09 14.70
C LEU A 58 -30.67 -12.54 13.46
N ALA A 59 -31.32 -13.16 12.49
CA ALA A 59 -30.71 -13.49 11.20
C ALA A 59 -30.30 -12.23 10.42
N LEU A 60 -31.14 -11.19 10.40
CA LEU A 60 -30.82 -9.89 9.79
C LEU A 60 -29.62 -9.21 10.48
N LEU A 61 -29.58 -9.24 11.82
CA LEU A 61 -28.44 -8.72 12.58
C LEU A 61 -27.15 -9.48 12.27
N SER A 62 -27.22 -10.81 12.16
CA SER A 62 -26.07 -11.64 11.78
C SER A 62 -25.58 -11.32 10.37
N LEU A 63 -26.50 -11.10 9.41
CA LEU A 63 -26.17 -10.66 8.06
C LEU A 63 -25.49 -9.29 8.06
N ALA A 64 -26.04 -8.32 8.80
CA ALA A 64 -25.44 -7.00 8.93
C ALA A 64 -24.02 -7.08 9.53
N GLY A 65 -23.83 -7.92 10.57
CA GLY A 65 -22.52 -8.17 11.18
C GLY A 65 -21.52 -8.79 10.20
N PHE A 66 -21.96 -9.73 9.36
CA PHE A 66 -21.12 -10.33 8.32
C PHE A 66 -20.68 -9.30 7.27
N LEU A 67 -21.60 -8.45 6.79
CA LEU A 67 -21.27 -7.36 5.86
C LEU A 67 -20.30 -6.34 6.47
N ALA A 68 -20.51 -5.98 7.75
CA ALA A 68 -19.61 -5.10 8.49
C ALA A 68 -18.20 -5.70 8.61
N SER A 69 -18.10 -7.01 8.87
CA SER A 69 -16.81 -7.72 8.92
C SER A 69 -16.07 -7.69 7.58
N ILE A 70 -16.79 -7.85 6.45
CA ILE A 70 -16.19 -7.71 5.11
C ILE A 70 -15.65 -6.29 4.90
N SER A 71 -16.46 -5.27 5.21
CA SER A 71 -16.04 -3.87 5.06
C SER A 71 -14.79 -3.56 5.87
N TRP A 72 -14.74 -4.03 7.12
CA TRP A 72 -13.57 -3.86 7.98
C TRP A 72 -12.33 -4.56 7.43
N PHE A 73 -12.46 -5.80 6.93
CA PHE A 73 -11.36 -6.53 6.31
C PHE A 73 -10.80 -5.79 5.08
N VAL A 74 -11.68 -5.29 4.19
CA VAL A 74 -11.28 -4.53 3.00
C VAL A 74 -10.53 -3.25 3.38
N ASN A 75 -11.02 -2.53 4.40
CA ASN A 75 -10.35 -1.32 4.88
C ASN A 75 -8.94 -1.62 5.42
N LEU A 76 -8.78 -2.70 6.21
CA LEU A 76 -7.46 -3.12 6.70
C LEU A 76 -6.52 -3.53 5.56
N GLN A 77 -7.04 -4.19 4.52
CA GLN A 77 -6.26 -4.58 3.35
C GLN A 77 -5.77 -3.34 2.57
N ASN A 78 -6.63 -2.33 2.38
CA ASN A 78 -6.25 -1.08 1.72
C ASN A 78 -5.15 -0.33 2.50
N GLN A 79 -5.27 -0.26 3.82
CA GLN A 79 -4.24 0.32 4.67
C GLN A 79 -2.90 -0.44 4.53
N GLN A 80 -2.95 -1.76 4.37
CA GLN A 80 -1.73 -2.58 4.22
C GLN A 80 -1.04 -2.30 2.90
N VAL A 81 -1.80 -2.17 1.81
CA VAL A 81 -1.26 -1.80 0.50
C VAL A 81 -0.59 -0.43 0.59
N ALA A 82 -1.27 0.57 1.14
CA ALA A 82 -0.71 1.92 1.28
C ALA A 82 0.59 1.93 2.10
N GLN A 83 0.65 1.20 3.22
CA GLN A 83 1.87 1.13 4.02
C GLN A 83 3.01 0.36 3.35
N LYS A 84 2.70 -0.68 2.56
CA LYS A 84 3.72 -1.39 1.78
C LYS A 84 4.33 -0.47 0.72
N SER A 85 3.50 0.26 -0.02
CA SER A 85 3.98 1.22 -1.02
C SER A 85 4.83 2.33 -0.38
N LEU A 86 4.42 2.84 0.79
CA LEU A 86 5.23 3.80 1.55
C LEU A 86 6.60 3.20 1.94
N LEU A 87 6.62 1.95 2.40
CA LEU A 87 7.85 1.27 2.78
C LEU A 87 8.77 1.07 1.57
N GLU A 88 8.23 0.69 0.41
CA GLU A 88 9.00 0.55 -0.84
C GLU A 88 9.64 1.88 -1.25
N ILE A 89 8.89 2.99 -1.17
CA ILE A 89 9.42 4.33 -1.44
C ILE A 89 10.56 4.66 -0.47
N LEU A 90 10.35 4.49 0.84
CA LEU A 90 11.38 4.79 1.85
C LEU A 90 12.65 3.95 1.67
N GLN A 91 12.51 2.68 1.28
CA GLN A 91 13.64 1.81 0.96
C GLN A 91 14.38 2.30 -0.29
N ASN A 92 13.64 2.71 -1.32
CA ASN A 92 14.22 3.28 -2.52
C ASN A 92 14.99 4.59 -2.23
N GLU A 93 14.48 5.46 -1.35
CA GLU A 93 15.21 6.67 -0.92
C GLU A 93 16.55 6.33 -0.27
N LEU A 94 16.57 5.30 0.60
CA LEU A 94 17.83 4.83 1.19
C LEU A 94 18.78 4.28 0.14
N SER A 95 18.29 3.47 -0.80
CA SER A 95 19.11 2.93 -1.88
C SER A 95 19.68 4.03 -2.79
N CYS A 96 18.91 5.08 -3.06
CA CYS A 96 19.38 6.28 -3.77
C CYS A 96 20.52 6.96 -3.01
N LEU A 97 20.40 7.10 -1.68
CA LEU A 97 21.41 7.74 -0.83
C LEU A 97 22.70 6.91 -0.67
N GLU A 98 22.60 5.58 -0.66
CA GLU A 98 23.77 4.69 -0.51
C GLU A 98 24.50 4.41 -1.82
N SER A 99 23.76 4.19 -2.89
CA SER A 99 24.28 3.60 -4.13
C SER A 99 23.95 4.38 -5.39
N GLY A 100 23.15 5.45 -5.28
CA GLY A 100 22.63 6.18 -6.45
C GLY A 100 21.61 5.39 -7.28
N SER A 101 21.17 4.22 -6.80
CA SER A 101 20.17 3.41 -7.49
C SER A 101 18.76 3.89 -7.11
N ASN A 102 18.01 4.26 -8.14
CA ASN A 102 16.60 4.62 -8.06
C ASN A 102 15.78 3.58 -8.84
N LEU A 103 14.67 3.14 -8.24
CA LEU A 103 13.68 2.24 -8.82
C LEU A 103 12.88 2.91 -9.95
N PHE A 104 12.80 4.24 -9.96
CA PHE A 104 12.08 5.01 -10.97
C PHE A 104 12.89 5.19 -12.26
N ASP A 105 12.20 5.51 -13.35
CA ASP A 105 12.76 5.65 -14.69
C ASP A 105 13.92 6.67 -14.72
N ASN A 106 14.97 6.34 -15.46
CA ASN A 106 16.15 7.17 -15.64
C ASN A 106 16.01 8.23 -16.72
N GLY A 107 14.88 8.26 -17.42
CA GLY A 107 14.60 9.26 -18.44
C GLY A 107 15.50 9.14 -19.66
N ALA A 108 16.14 7.98 -19.86
CA ALA A 108 16.96 7.71 -21.05
C ALA A 108 16.14 7.85 -22.36
N LEU A 109 14.82 7.73 -22.29
CA LEU A 109 13.90 8.00 -23.39
C LEU A 109 13.89 9.47 -23.84
N PHE A 110 14.35 10.40 -23.00
CA PHE A 110 14.42 11.84 -23.27
C PHE A 110 15.85 12.31 -23.57
N GLU A 111 16.80 11.38 -23.62
CA GLU A 111 18.19 11.66 -23.98
C GLU A 111 18.30 11.86 -25.50
N ASP A 112 17.93 13.06 -25.96
CA ASP A 112 18.18 13.48 -27.33
C ASP A 112 19.59 14.08 -27.37
N GLY A 113 20.56 13.35 -27.94
CA GLY A 113 22.01 13.58 -27.82
C GLY A 113 22.55 14.88 -28.44
N GLN A 114 21.75 15.94 -28.52
CA GLN A 114 22.12 17.26 -29.03
C GLN A 114 21.62 18.36 -28.09
N GLY A 115 22.50 18.87 -27.24
CA GLY A 115 22.24 20.07 -26.44
C GLY A 115 23.06 20.17 -25.16
N TYR A 116 23.01 21.34 -24.53
CA TYR A 116 23.65 21.65 -23.24
C TYR A 116 23.30 20.65 -22.11
N TRP A 117 22.20 19.91 -22.24
CA TRP A 117 21.73 18.90 -21.28
C TRP A 117 22.62 17.65 -21.22
N SER A 118 23.33 17.33 -22.30
CA SER A 118 24.26 16.19 -22.37
C SER A 118 25.57 16.45 -21.64
N ASP A 119 26.02 17.71 -21.52
CA ASP A 119 27.22 18.08 -20.76
C ASP A 119 26.95 18.17 -19.25
N LEU A 120 25.68 18.33 -18.86
CA LEU A 120 25.23 18.46 -17.47
C LEU A 120 24.74 17.13 -16.86
N ASP A 121 24.88 16.00 -17.56
CA ASP A 121 24.39 14.67 -17.16
C ASP A 121 22.94 14.72 -16.63
N ILE A 122 22.02 15.30 -17.42
CA ILE A 122 20.65 15.57 -16.96
C ILE A 122 19.76 14.34 -17.09
N PHE A 123 19.94 13.53 -18.12
CA PHE A 123 19.20 12.28 -18.35
C PHE A 123 20.13 11.06 -18.32
N GLY A 124 19.59 9.87 -18.03
CA GLY A 124 20.38 8.63 -17.95
C GLY A 124 20.62 8.12 -16.53
N LYS A 125 21.31 6.97 -16.40
CA LYS A 125 21.47 6.29 -15.10
C LYS A 125 22.42 7.07 -14.18
N GLY A 126 21.91 7.52 -13.03
CA GLY A 126 22.67 8.36 -12.10
C GLY A 126 22.69 9.85 -12.46
N SER A 127 21.88 10.25 -13.44
CA SER A 127 21.67 11.64 -13.84
C SER A 127 20.87 12.44 -12.81
N LEU A 128 20.85 13.77 -12.93
CA LEU A 128 20.04 14.62 -12.06
C LEU A 128 18.54 14.23 -12.12
N TYR A 129 18.02 13.96 -13.32
CA TYR A 129 16.65 13.48 -13.50
C TYR A 129 16.42 12.16 -12.77
N HIS A 130 17.36 11.20 -12.89
CA HIS A 130 17.26 9.92 -12.19
C HIS A 130 17.21 10.09 -10.66
N TYR A 131 17.97 11.04 -10.10
CA TYR A 131 17.91 11.33 -8.67
C TYR A 131 16.60 11.99 -8.25
N LEU A 132 16.04 12.88 -9.09
CA LEU A 132 14.82 13.63 -8.79
C LEU A 132 13.53 12.87 -9.09
N ASN A 133 13.55 11.89 -9.99
CA ASN A 133 12.33 11.23 -10.43
C ASN A 133 11.66 10.45 -9.29
N ARG A 134 10.44 10.87 -8.94
CA ARG A 134 9.51 10.22 -8.00
C ARG A 134 8.13 10.02 -8.62
N THR A 135 8.04 10.15 -9.95
CA THR A 135 6.77 10.08 -10.65
C THR A 135 6.43 8.63 -10.98
N SER A 136 5.18 8.24 -10.75
CA SER A 136 4.70 6.88 -10.98
C SER A 136 3.81 6.75 -12.23
N THR A 137 3.63 7.86 -12.97
CA THR A 137 2.78 7.92 -14.17
C THR A 137 3.56 8.46 -15.36
N LEU A 138 3.17 8.03 -16.57
CA LEU A 138 3.77 8.49 -17.83
C LEU A 138 3.62 10.01 -18.03
N TYR A 139 2.48 10.57 -17.62
CA TYR A 139 2.27 12.02 -17.70
C TYR A 139 3.19 12.78 -16.73
N GLY A 140 3.39 12.26 -15.52
CA GLY A 140 4.27 12.89 -14.53
C GLY A 140 5.75 12.85 -14.95
N THR A 141 6.20 11.72 -15.49
CA THR A 141 7.56 11.59 -16.04
C THR A 141 7.80 12.58 -17.18
N GLN A 142 6.86 12.68 -18.13
CA GLN A 142 6.94 13.67 -19.21
C GLN A 142 6.96 15.11 -18.70
N ALA A 143 6.11 15.45 -17.73
CA ALA A 143 6.07 16.79 -17.16
C ALA A 143 7.36 17.16 -16.40
N LEU A 144 7.97 16.21 -15.69
CA LEU A 144 9.24 16.42 -15.00
C LEU A 144 10.40 16.60 -15.99
N ALA A 145 10.38 15.88 -17.12
CA ALA A 145 11.41 16.00 -18.16
C ALA A 145 11.36 17.34 -18.92
N GLN A 146 10.25 18.07 -18.82
CA GLN A 146 10.03 19.37 -19.48
C GLN A 146 10.35 20.59 -18.59
N GLN A 147 10.71 20.38 -17.31
CA GLN A 147 11.10 21.45 -16.39
C GLN A 147 12.58 21.75 -16.47
#